data_AF-A0A954TKI2-F1
#
_entry.id   AF-A0A954TKI2-F1
#
_cell.length_a   1.000
_cell.length_b   1.000
_cell.length_c   1.000
_cell.angle_alpha   90.00
_cell.angle_beta   90.00
_cell.angle_gamma   90.00
#
_symmetry.space_group_name_H-M   'P 1'
#
loop_
_entity.id
_entity.type
_entity.pdbx_description
1 polymer ?
#
loop_
_entity_poly.entity_id
_entity_poly.type
_entity_poly.pdbx_seq_one_letter_code
_entity_poly.pdbx_strand_id
1 'polypeptide(L)'
;SADWKEGKVYFCCNGCLGKFEKMSKEDKTKLAAKSNSQLVATNQYAQEVCPFSGGKLNAETKIKVNGAEVAFCCNNCKGKAEKLEGDEQLEALFGEDAFKKGKFKPVKHEDK
;
A
#
# COMPACT_ATOMS: atom_id res chain seq x y z
N SER A 1 6.29 -8.04 14.38
CA SER A 1 5.91 -7.82 12.95
C SER A 1 5.73 -9.18 12.30
N ALA A 2 5.02 -9.26 11.17
CA ALA A 2 4.94 -10.48 10.35
C ALA A 2 5.48 -10.19 8.94
N ASP A 3 5.98 -11.22 8.28
CA ASP A 3 6.41 -11.12 6.89
C ASP A 3 5.20 -11.02 5.96
N TRP A 4 5.25 -10.03 5.07
CA TRP A 4 4.25 -9.78 4.04
C TRP A 4 4.95 -9.35 2.76
N LYS A 5 4.85 -10.19 1.71
CA LYS A 5 5.65 -10.03 0.48
C LYS A 5 7.14 -9.97 0.83
N GLU A 6 7.89 -8.98 0.33
CA GLU A 6 9.32 -8.79 0.64
C GLU A 6 9.53 -7.72 1.74
N GLY A 7 8.51 -7.45 2.55
CA GLY A 7 8.60 -6.53 3.68
C GLY A 7 7.89 -7.04 4.91
N LYS A 8 7.81 -6.18 5.93
CA LYS A 8 7.26 -6.50 7.25
C LYS A 8 6.08 -5.62 7.58
N VAL A 9 5.00 -6.23 8.04
CA VAL A 9 3.84 -5.53 8.61
C VAL A 9 3.94 -5.51 10.14
N TYR A 10 3.65 -4.36 10.72
CA TYR A 10 3.77 -4.14 12.15
C TYR A 10 2.38 -4.13 12.81
N PHE A 11 2.32 -4.68 14.02
CA PHE A 11 1.11 -4.78 14.82
C PHE A 11 1.38 -4.16 16.18
N CYS A 12 0.39 -3.46 16.75
CA CYS A 12 0.59 -2.79 18.04
C CYS A 12 0.76 -3.78 19.21
N CYS A 13 0.35 -5.04 19.05
CA CYS A 13 0.45 -6.07 20.07
C CYS A 13 0.62 -7.47 19.47
N ASN A 14 1.10 -8.40 20.31
CA ASN A 14 1.27 -9.81 19.95
C ASN A 14 -0.05 -10.52 19.65
N GLY A 15 -1.18 -10.03 20.19
CA GLY A 15 -2.50 -10.61 19.91
C GLY A 15 -2.91 -10.47 18.43
N CYS A 16 -2.70 -9.29 17.84
CA CYS A 16 -2.98 -9.05 16.43
C CYS A 16 -1.98 -9.76 15.52
N LEU A 17 -0.71 -9.81 15.92
CA LEU A 17 0.33 -10.60 15.23
C LEU A 17 -0.05 -12.08 15.17
N GLY A 18 -0.36 -12.68 16.32
CA GLY A 18 -0.72 -14.10 16.40
C GLY A 18 -1.99 -14.43 15.62
N LYS A 19 -2.99 -13.53 15.57
CA LYS A 19 -4.16 -13.67 14.70
C LYS A 19 -3.76 -13.64 13.22
N PHE A 20 -2.91 -12.71 12.81
CA PHE A 20 -2.43 -12.60 11.44
C PHE A 20 -1.66 -13.84 11.00
N GLU A 21 -0.78 -14.38 11.83
CA GLU A 21 -0.02 -15.60 11.50
C GLU A 21 -0.94 -16.81 11.31
N LYS A 22 -1.95 -16.94 12.18
CA LYS A 22 -2.95 -18.01 12.15
C LYS A 22 -4.04 -17.84 11.09
N MET A 23 -4.14 -16.66 10.45
CA MET A 23 -5.11 -16.44 9.38
C MET A 23 -4.78 -17.25 8.13
N SER A 24 -5.82 -17.77 7.50
CA SER A 24 -5.75 -18.40 6.19
C SER A 24 -5.31 -17.41 5.11
N LYS A 25 -4.79 -17.93 3.98
CA LYS A 25 -4.38 -17.09 2.85
C LYS A 25 -5.50 -16.17 2.36
N GLU A 26 -6.75 -16.64 2.33
CA GLU A 26 -7.90 -15.82 1.93
C GLU A 26 -8.15 -14.62 2.84
N ASP A 27 -8.07 -14.80 4.17
CA ASP A 27 -8.23 -13.69 5.10
C ASP A 27 -7.05 -12.72 5.03
N LYS A 28 -5.84 -13.23 4.80
CA LYS A 28 -4.67 -12.42 4.51
C LYS A 28 -4.83 -11.60 3.22
N THR A 29 -5.47 -12.15 2.19
CA THR A 29 -5.80 -11.41 0.96
C THR A 29 -6.79 -10.28 1.22
N LYS A 30 -7.78 -10.46 2.09
CA LYS A 30 -8.67 -9.36 2.52
C LYS A 30 -7.90 -8.25 3.26
N LEU A 31 -6.80 -8.59 3.92
CA LEU A 31 -5.89 -7.65 4.57
C LEU A 31 -4.78 -7.14 3.65
N ALA A 32 -4.74 -7.53 2.37
CA ALA A 32 -3.66 -7.18 1.47
C ALA A 32 -3.54 -5.67 1.30
N ALA A 33 -4.65 -4.97 1.14
CA ALA A 33 -4.68 -3.51 1.01
C ALA A 33 -4.07 -2.79 2.23
N LYS A 34 -4.45 -3.22 3.44
CA LYS A 34 -3.90 -2.69 4.70
C LYS A 34 -2.42 -3.02 4.87
N SER A 35 -2.06 -4.24 4.53
CA SER A 35 -0.68 -4.72 4.65
C SER A 35 0.24 -3.99 3.67
N ASN A 36 -0.21 -3.84 2.43
CA ASN A 36 0.48 -3.12 1.36
C ASN A 36 0.61 -1.62 1.67
N SER A 37 -0.44 -0.97 2.20
CA SER A 37 -0.33 0.43 2.60
C SER A 37 0.68 0.62 3.72
N GLN A 38 0.73 -0.31 4.69
CA GLN A 38 1.74 -0.29 5.75
C GLN A 38 3.16 -0.41 5.18
N LEU A 39 3.39 -1.28 4.19
CA LEU A 39 4.69 -1.39 3.51
C LEU A 39 5.14 -0.05 2.91
N VAL A 40 4.22 0.70 2.32
CA VAL A 40 4.50 2.01 1.74
C VAL A 40 4.67 3.07 2.84
N ALA A 41 3.84 3.04 3.89
CA ALA A 41 3.94 3.94 5.04
C ALA A 41 5.25 3.81 5.81
N THR A 42 5.85 2.62 5.80
CA THR A 42 7.14 2.32 6.40
C THR A 42 8.31 2.47 5.42
N ASN A 43 8.07 3.04 4.23
CA ASN A 43 9.07 3.22 3.16
C ASN A 43 9.75 1.91 2.73
N GLN A 44 9.14 0.76 2.99
CA GLN A 44 9.63 -0.52 2.51
C GLN A 44 9.25 -0.75 1.05
N TYR A 45 8.18 -0.12 0.57
CA TYR A 45 7.74 -0.20 -0.82
C TYR A 45 7.46 1.19 -1.40
N ALA A 46 7.73 1.36 -2.69
CA ALA A 46 7.38 2.55 -3.45
C ALA A 46 6.77 2.17 -4.79
N GLN A 47 5.82 2.98 -5.25
CA GLN A 47 5.22 2.87 -6.58
C GLN A 47 6.13 3.49 -7.64
N GLU A 48 6.22 2.85 -8.80
CA GLU A 48 6.89 3.43 -9.96
C GLU A 48 5.90 4.20 -10.87
N VAL A 49 4.63 3.79 -10.88
CA VAL A 49 3.60 4.34 -11.78
C VAL A 49 2.26 4.49 -11.06
N CYS A 50 1.31 5.16 -11.70
CA CYS A 50 -0.01 5.46 -11.12
C CYS A 50 -0.76 4.15 -10.82
N PRO A 51 -1.23 3.93 -9.58
CA PRO A 51 -1.95 2.69 -9.22
C PRO A 51 -3.28 2.52 -9.96
N PHE A 52 -3.92 3.63 -10.38
CA PHE A 52 -5.19 3.56 -11.11
C PHE A 52 -5.03 3.24 -12.59
N SER A 53 -4.04 3.83 -13.26
CA SER A 53 -3.93 3.82 -14.73
C SER A 53 -2.63 3.22 -15.26
N GLY A 54 -1.59 3.07 -14.43
CA GLY A 54 -0.24 2.71 -14.86
C GLY A 54 0.52 3.86 -15.55
N GLY A 55 -0.04 5.07 -15.58
CA GLY A 55 0.60 6.26 -16.15
C GLY A 55 1.80 6.77 -15.32
N LYS A 56 2.63 7.61 -15.92
CA LYS A 56 3.79 8.24 -15.25
C LYS A 56 3.34 9.10 -14.06
N LEU A 57 4.07 9.03 -12.95
CA LEU A 57 3.76 9.80 -11.74
C LEU A 57 4.02 11.30 -11.92
N ASN A 58 3.12 12.10 -11.35
CA ASN A 58 3.26 13.53 -11.16
C ASN A 58 3.47 13.81 -9.66
N ALA A 59 4.62 14.42 -9.32
CA ALA A 59 5.01 14.74 -7.95
C ALA A 59 4.01 15.67 -7.23
N GLU A 60 3.30 16.52 -7.95
CA GLU A 60 2.31 17.47 -7.39
C GLU A 60 1.01 16.78 -6.94
N THR A 61 0.79 15.56 -7.42
CA THR A 61 -0.42 14.78 -7.13
C THR A 61 -0.27 13.82 -5.96
N LYS A 62 0.85 13.92 -5.22
CA LYS A 62 1.12 13.05 -4.08
C LYS A 62 0.14 13.36 -2.94
N ILE A 63 -0.42 12.31 -2.35
CA ILE A 63 -1.22 12.38 -1.12
C ILE A 63 -0.71 11.35 -0.11
N LYS A 64 -1.14 11.52 1.14
CA LYS A 64 -0.83 10.60 2.23
C LYS A 64 -2.11 9.90 2.68
N VAL A 65 -2.14 8.58 2.58
CA VAL A 65 -3.28 7.74 2.96
C VAL A 65 -2.82 6.75 4.02
N ASN A 66 -3.39 6.86 5.23
CA ASN A 66 -3.02 5.99 6.36
C ASN A 66 -1.50 5.88 6.62
N GLY A 67 -0.79 7.02 6.50
CA GLY A 67 0.67 7.06 6.64
C GLY A 67 1.45 6.77 5.36
N ALA A 68 0.84 6.13 4.36
CA ALA A 68 1.46 5.76 3.09
C ALA A 68 1.43 6.90 2.08
N GLU A 69 2.58 7.20 1.48
CA GLU A 69 2.67 8.18 0.39
C GLU A 69 2.37 7.52 -0.96
N VAL A 70 1.38 8.07 -1.67
CA VAL A 70 0.92 7.58 -2.98
C VAL A 70 0.84 8.77 -3.93
N ALA A 71 1.33 8.60 -5.16
CA ALA A 71 1.28 9.63 -6.19
C ALA A 71 0.47 9.15 -7.40
N PHE A 72 0.00 10.07 -8.22
CA PHE A 72 -0.83 9.74 -9.37
C PHE A 72 -0.28 10.35 -10.64
N CYS A 73 -0.85 9.96 -11.78
CA CYS A 73 -0.48 10.58 -13.06
C CYS A 73 -1.14 11.95 -13.27
N CYS A 74 -2.26 12.23 -12.59
CA CYS A 74 -3.03 13.46 -12.77
C CYS A 74 -3.93 13.78 -11.57
N ASN A 75 -4.41 15.03 -11.52
CA ASN A 75 -5.33 15.49 -10.47
C ASN A 75 -6.68 14.76 -10.45
N ASN A 76 -7.13 14.17 -11.57
CA ASN A 76 -8.36 13.35 -11.56
C ASN A 76 -8.18 12.05 -10.77
N CYS A 77 -7.05 11.37 -10.93
CA CYS A 77 -6.73 10.18 -10.16
C CYS A 77 -6.55 10.51 -8.67
N LYS A 78 -5.90 11.65 -8.37
CA LYS A 78 -5.80 12.21 -7.01
C LYS A 78 -7.18 12.45 -6.41
N GLY A 79 -8.03 13.22 -7.09
CA GLY A 79 -9.37 13.53 -6.61
C GLY A 79 -10.25 12.29 -6.45
N LYS A 80 -10.06 11.24 -7.25
CA LYS A 80 -10.74 9.95 -7.03
C LYS A 80 -10.26 9.28 -5.74
N ALA A 81 -8.96 9.28 -5.48
CA ALA A 81 -8.39 8.73 -4.26
C ALA A 81 -8.84 9.49 -3.00
N GLU A 82 -8.95 10.81 -3.07
CA GLU A 82 -9.37 11.67 -1.96
C GLU A 82 -10.88 11.57 -1.67
N LYS A 83 -11.69 11.17 -2.66
CA LYS A 83 -13.13 10.93 -2.47
C LYS A 83 -13.45 9.60 -1.80
N LEU A 84 -12.50 8.66 -1.81
CA LEU A 84 -12.65 7.38 -1.13
C LEU A 84 -12.17 7.53 0.30
N GLU A 85 -12.81 6.81 1.23
CA GLU A 85 -12.46 6.84 2.65
C GLU A 85 -12.27 5.43 3.22
N GLY A 86 -11.44 5.32 4.25
CA GLY A 86 -11.25 4.09 5.01
C GLY A 86 -10.71 2.92 4.18
N ASP A 87 -11.32 1.74 4.37
CA ASP A 87 -10.93 0.50 3.71
C ASP A 87 -11.04 0.55 2.18
N GLU A 88 -12.06 1.24 1.66
CA GLU A 88 -12.32 1.35 0.22
C GLU A 88 -11.22 2.14 -0.48
N GLN A 89 -10.72 3.19 0.18
CA GLN A 89 -9.56 3.96 -0.26
C GLN A 89 -8.30 3.10 -0.28
N LEU A 90 -8.08 2.29 0.76
CA LEU A 90 -6.93 1.40 0.83
C LEU A 90 -6.99 0.32 -0.25
N GLU A 91 -8.15 -0.27 -0.50
CA GLU A 91 -8.32 -1.30 -1.51
C GLU A 91 -8.11 -0.72 -2.93
N ALA A 92 -8.65 0.46 -3.21
CA ALA A 92 -8.48 1.11 -4.50
C ALA A 92 -7.01 1.52 -4.81
N LEU A 93 -6.20 1.80 -3.79
CA LEU A 93 -4.83 2.32 -3.94
C LEU A 93 -3.75 1.27 -3.70
N PHE A 94 -3.99 0.37 -2.75
CA PHE A 94 -3.03 -0.62 -2.27
C PHE A 94 -3.57 -2.06 -2.35
N GLY A 95 -4.79 -2.28 -2.85
CA GLY A 95 -5.29 -3.62 -3.17
C GLY A 95 -4.38 -4.33 -4.18
N GLU A 96 -4.51 -5.64 -4.34
CA GLU A 96 -3.56 -6.42 -5.14
C GLU A 96 -3.44 -5.94 -6.60
N ASP A 97 -4.56 -5.58 -7.22
CA ASP A 97 -4.60 -5.03 -8.57
C ASP A 97 -3.92 -3.67 -8.66
N ALA A 98 -4.23 -2.76 -7.73
CA ALA A 98 -3.61 -1.44 -7.67
C ALA A 98 -2.10 -1.54 -7.38
N PHE A 99 -1.70 -2.47 -6.51
CA PHE A 99 -0.32 -2.72 -6.15
C PHE A 99 0.50 -3.26 -7.33
N LYS A 100 -0.09 -4.16 -8.13
CA LYS A 100 0.51 -4.65 -9.38
C LYS A 100 0.56 -3.56 -10.44
N LYS A 101 -0.55 -2.83 -10.63
CA LYS A 101 -0.68 -1.81 -11.68
C LYS A 101 0.21 -0.59 -11.42
N GLY A 102 0.32 -0.17 -10.16
CA GLY A 102 1.23 0.87 -9.68
C GLY A 102 2.70 0.44 -9.66
N LYS A 103 2.98 -0.82 -9.99
CA LYS A 103 4.31 -1.44 -9.95
C LYS A 103 5.03 -1.13 -8.63
N PHE A 104 4.34 -1.39 -7.51
CA PHE A 104 4.94 -1.20 -6.20
C PHE A 104 6.05 -2.23 -6.01
N LYS A 105 7.25 -1.74 -5.73
CA LYS A 105 8.45 -2.55 -5.55
C LYS A 105 9.06 -2.28 -4.18
N PRO A 106 9.75 -3.29 -3.60
CA PRO A 106 10.51 -3.06 -2.39
C PRO A 106 11.57 -1.99 -2.67
N VAL A 107 11.57 -0.94 -1.85
CA VAL A 107 12.66 0.03 -1.86
C VAL A 107 13.81 -0.69 -1.19
N LYS A 108 14.83 -1.06 -1.98
CA LYS A 108 16.08 -1.54 -1.39
C LYS A 108 16.61 -0.39 -0.54
N HIS A 109 16.48 -0.53 0.77
CA HIS A 109 17.22 0.29 1.69
C HIS A 109 18.67 -0.17 1.54
N GLU A 110 19.40 0.43 0.60
CA GLU A 110 20.86 0.42 0.68
C GLU A 110 21.19 1.26 1.91
N ASP A 111 21.41 0.56 3.03
CA ASP A 111 22.18 1.03 4.19
C ASP A 111 23.33 1.90 3.67
N LYS A 112 23.26 3.20 3.95
CA LYS A 112 24.31 4.15 3.65
C LYS A 112 24.68 4.92 4.90
#